data_AF-A0A1H0WBQ5-F1
#
_entry.id   AF-A0A1H0WBQ5-F1
#
_cell.length_a   1.000
_cell.length_b   1.000
_cell.length_c   1.000
_cell.angle_alpha   90.00
_cell.angle_beta   90.00
_cell.angle_gamma   90.00
#
_symmetry.space_group_name_H-M   'P 1'
#
loop_
_entity.id
_entity.type
_entity.pdbx_description
1 polymer ?
#
loop_
_entity_poly.entity_id
_entity_poly.type
_entity_poly.pdbx_seq_one_letter_code
_entity_poly.pdbx_strand_id
1 'polypeptide(L)' 'MRRNDKQEKKAAIDEYRQAKAELDRISRRDGYESDDYLTANQRVAEAAEHVPWYRR' A
#
# COMPACT_ATOMS: atom_id res chain seq x y z
N MET A 1 -14.25 10.86 19.36
CA MET A 1 -13.70 10.39 18.06
C MET A 1 -14.86 9.97 17.16
N ARG A 2 -15.06 10.67 16.03
CA ARG A 2 -16.13 10.40 15.06
C ARG A 2 -15.89 9.05 14.38
N ARG A 3 -16.96 8.27 14.13
CA ARG A 3 -16.89 6.96 13.44
C ARG A 3 -16.26 7.04 12.04
N ASN A 4 -16.33 8.20 11.37
CA ASN A 4 -15.67 8.46 10.08
C ASN A 4 -14.16 8.22 10.11
N ASP A 5 -13.48 8.74 11.13
CA ASP A 5 -12.02 8.66 11.28
C ASP A 5 -11.54 7.20 11.35
N LYS A 6 -12.35 6.31 11.93
CA LYS A 6 -12.06 4.87 11.98
C LYS A 6 -12.26 4.19 10.64
N GLN A 7 -13.24 4.61 9.84
CA GLN A 7 -13.50 4.03 8.52
C GLN A 7 -12.44 4.47 7.51
N GLU A 8 -12.05 5.75 7.51
CA GLU A 8 -11.00 6.27 6.63
C GLU A 8 -9.65 5.60 6.92
N LYS A 9 -9.32 5.40 8.21
CA LYS A 9 -8.12 4.64 8.60
C LYS A 9 -8.17 3.18 8.16
N LYS A 10 -9.34 2.54 8.25
CA LYS A 10 -9.51 1.16 7.80
C LYS A 10 -9.34 1.06 6.28
N ALA A 11 -9.90 2.00 5.52
CA ALA A 11 -9.75 2.06 4.06
C ALA A 11 -8.28 2.24 3.66
N ALA A 12 -7.56 3.18 4.27
CA ALA A 12 -6.13 3.39 3.99
C ALA A 12 -5.28 2.13 4.29
N ILE A 13 -5.58 1.42 5.39
CA ILE A 13 -4.90 0.15 5.71
C ILE A 13 -5.22 -0.93 4.67
N ASP A 14 -6.45 -0.98 4.18
CA ASP A 14 -6.88 -1.96 3.18
C ASP A 14 -6.22 -1.70 1.82
N GLU A 15 -6.20 -0.44 1.38
CA GLU A 15 -5.49 -0.01 0.17
C GLU A 15 -4.00 -0.35 0.22
N TYR A 16 -3.33 -0.05 1.34
CA TYR A 16 -1.94 -0.44 1.54
C TYR A 16 -1.73 -1.96 1.44
N ARG A 17 -2.63 -2.75 2.05
CA ARG A 17 -2.55 -4.23 1.97
C ARG A 17 -2.73 -4.74 0.55
N GLN A 18 -3.67 -4.18 -0.19
CA GLN A 18 -3.90 -4.55 -1.58
C GLN A 18 -2.70 -4.20 -2.46
N ALA A 19 -2.17 -2.98 -2.34
CA ALA A 19 -0.97 -2.55 -3.05
C ALA A 19 0.23 -3.46 -2.72
N LYS A 20 0.41 -3.82 -1.44
CA LYS A 20 1.51 -4.70 -1.02
C LYS A 20 1.35 -6.12 -1.56
N ALA A 21 0.12 -6.62 -1.63
CA ALA A 21 -0.18 -7.92 -2.22
C ALA A 21 0.06 -7.93 -3.73
N GLU A 22 -0.23 -6.82 -4.43
CA GLU A 22 0.10 -6.64 -5.85
C GLU A 22 1.62 -6.64 -6.06
N LEU A 23 2.36 -5.88 -5.26
CA LEU A 23 3.82 -5.86 -5.28
C LEU A 23 4.42 -7.26 -5.06
N ASP A 24 3.90 -8.02 -4.09
CA ASP A 24 4.36 -9.39 -3.81
C ASP A 24 4.08 -10.33 -4.99
N ARG A 25 2.93 -10.20 -5.66
CA ARG A 25 2.65 -10.97 -6.88
C ARG A 25 3.59 -10.62 -8.02
N ILE A 26 3.83 -9.34 -8.28
CA ILE A 26 4.71 -8.87 -9.35
C ILE A 26 6.15 -9.28 -9.06
N SER A 27 6.60 -9.10 -7.83
CA SER A 27 7.91 -9.53 -7.36
C SER A 27 8.14 -11.03 -7.57
N ARG A 28 7.14 -11.88 -7.33
CA ARG A 28 7.22 -13.32 -7.61
C ARG A 28 7.17 -13.67 -9.10
N ARG A 29 6.53 -12.84 -9.94
CA ARG A 29 6.36 -13.10 -11.38
C ARG A 29 7.55 -12.61 -12.19
N ASP A 30 7.95 -11.37 -12.00
CA ASP A 30 8.93 -10.63 -12.80
C ASP A 30 10.25 -10.34 -12.06
N GLY A 31 10.34 -10.70 -10.77
CA GLY A 31 11.49 -10.40 -9.93
C GLY A 31 11.47 -8.98 -9.35
N TYR A 32 12.43 -8.73 -8.46
CA TYR A 32 12.71 -7.39 -7.95
C TYR A 32 13.48 -6.63 -9.05
N GLU A 33 13.18 -5.34 -9.27
CA GLU A 33 13.79 -4.43 -10.28
C GLU A 33 13.12 -4.33 -11.67
N SER A 34 12.04 -5.06 -11.93
CA SER A 34 11.23 -4.84 -13.13
C SER A 34 10.44 -3.51 -13.07
N ASP A 35 10.15 -2.90 -14.22
CA ASP A 35 9.42 -1.62 -14.29
C ASP A 35 8.03 -1.69 -13.61
N ASP A 36 7.36 -2.85 -13.77
CA ASP A 36 6.12 -3.19 -13.07
C ASP A 36 6.31 -3.26 -11.54
N TYR A 37 7.45 -3.78 -11.07
CA TYR A 37 7.77 -3.83 -9.64
C TYR A 37 7.99 -2.43 -9.09
N LEU A 38 8.73 -1.56 -9.80
CA LEU A 38 8.97 -0.17 -9.39
C LEU A 38 7.64 0.60 -9.33
N THR A 39 6.78 0.43 -10.33
CA THR A 39 5.44 1.04 -10.36
C THR A 39 4.58 0.56 -9.19
N ALA A 40 4.53 -0.75 -8.94
CA ALA A 40 3.77 -1.30 -7.81
C ALA A 40 4.36 -0.87 -6.46
N ASN A 41 5.68 -0.75 -6.36
CA ASN A 41 6.36 -0.30 -5.15
C ASN A 41 6.06 1.18 -4.85
N GLN A 42 5.96 2.01 -5.89
CA GLN A 42 5.56 3.40 -5.75
C GLN A 42 4.12 3.52 -5.23
N ARG A 43 3.17 2.72 -5.75
CA ARG A 43 1.79 2.66 -5.22
C ARG A 43 1.73 2.26 -3.75
N VAL A 44 2.59 1.31 -3.32
CA VAL A 44 2.70 0.91 -1.91
C VAL A 44 3.21 2.07 -1.06
N ALA A 45 4.19 2.83 -1.55
CA ALA A 45 4.72 4.01 -0.84
C ALA A 45 3.65 5.10 -0.69
N GLU A 46 2.95 5.45 -1.77
CA GLU A 46 1.85 6.43 -1.74
C GLU A 46 0.73 5.99 -0.78
N ALA A 47 0.32 4.72 -0.86
CA ALA A 47 -0.67 4.17 0.06
C ALA A 47 -0.19 4.21 1.51
N ALA A 48 1.10 3.96 1.77
CA ALA A 48 1.68 4.00 3.12
C ALA A 48 1.62 5.40 3.75
N GLU A 49 1.75 6.48 2.97
CA GLU A 49 1.64 7.86 3.47
C GLU A 49 0.27 8.17 4.10
N HIS A 50 -0.77 7.48 3.63
CA HIS A 50 -2.13 7.59 4.17
C HIS A 50 -2.36 6.73 5.42
N VAL A 51 -1.43 5.83 5.76
CA VAL A 51 -1.60 4.91 6.89
C VAL A 51 -1.14 5.54 8.21
N PRO A 52 -1.93 5.47 9.29
CA PRO A 52 -1.64 6.17 10.54
C PRO A 52 -0.31 5.83 11.24
N TRP A 53 0.24 4.62 11.01
CA TRP A 53 1.50 4.19 11.63
C TRP A 53 2.75 4.63 10.86
N TYR A 54 2.60 5.11 9.62
CA TYR A 54 3.71 5.67 8.83
C TYR A 54 4.02 7.12 9.22
N ARG A 55 3.04 7.81 9.80
CA ARG A 55 3.08 9.23 10.18
C ARG A 55 3.53 9.47 11.63
N ARG A 56 4.07 8.45 12.30
CA ARG A 56 4.47 8.46 13.71
C ARG A 56 5.97 8.24 13.84
#